data_AF-A0A960FEZ0-F1
#
_entry.id   AF-A0A960FEZ0-F1
#
_cell.length_a   1.000
_cell.length_b   1.000
_cell.length_c   1.000
_cell.angle_alpha   90.00
_cell.angle_beta   90.00
_cell.angle_gamma   90.00
#
_symmetry.space_group_name_H-M   'P 1'
#
loop_
_entity.id
_entity.type
_entity.pdbx_description
1 polymer ?
#
loop_
_entity_poly.entity_id
_entity_poly.type
_entity_poly.pdbx_seq_one_letter_code
_entity_poly.pdbx_strand_id
1 'polypeptide(L)'
;MLAGWLAVLSQAPLPVAIAPLFLCGVIAFGRVGGRPMHEILPRLALWGWRCLFRRHRWCRQVPLIVDANLPASLPRPLQGLDLIDVDRPWMIAGLPPGAVGVVQDRTAGTVTAMLPVSGDGQFALADSHAQDTKVDLWGLALAGFCREGGAVVRVTWRDWVSPGGIDEHLRDVGARWADEADGAARQSYLALVETVAPTSVRHEVLVEVTVDQRLVRGKRRRVGQDNERAVALLLEEVRLFASRLEHAGLDVGVPLDAASVVTATRLRSDPRLTALLPTLGRSLAASAGKASGDFGPLAAEEHWDHVRVDGSVHRTWWFARWPRREVPAGWLDQLLFGIPATRTVTVVFEPIAPSRSDRDIDKETVTRETNAEDRARRGFRIRAADRKAAREVTLRESELNDGYSELAYVGLLTLTASSVDELDDLGGIVEQTAAQAGIELHPLYARQASGWVSSLPLGRTVARRIGQ
;
A
#
# COMPACT_ATOMS: atom_id res chain seq x y z
N MET A 1 38.97 -0.31 4.76
CA MET A 1 40.35 -0.72 4.38
C MET A 1 41.25 0.45 4.03
N LEU A 2 40.87 1.38 3.13
CA LEU A 2 41.68 2.57 2.79
C LEU A 2 42.11 3.43 4.01
N ALA A 3 41.20 3.68 4.97
CA ALA A 3 41.50 4.46 6.17
C ALA A 3 42.53 3.79 7.12
N GLY A 4 42.51 2.45 7.22
CA GLY A 4 43.50 1.72 8.02
C GLY A 4 44.89 1.70 7.34
N TRP A 5 44.91 1.63 6.02
CA TRP A 5 46.15 1.73 5.22
C TRP A 5 46.78 3.13 5.33
N LEU A 6 45.96 4.18 5.26
CA LEU A 6 46.38 5.58 5.46
C LEU A 6 46.92 5.85 6.87
N ALA A 7 46.35 5.24 7.92
CA ALA A 7 46.82 5.38 9.30
C ALA A 7 48.16 4.66 9.56
N VAL A 8 48.40 3.54 8.87
CA VAL A 8 49.69 2.83 8.92
C VAL A 8 50.78 3.59 8.16
N LEU A 9 50.44 4.23 7.04
CA LEU A 9 51.35 5.10 6.29
C LEU A 9 51.72 6.40 7.02
N SER A 10 50.87 6.89 7.93
CA SER A 10 51.09 8.15 8.67
C SER A 10 51.77 7.99 10.04
N GLN A 11 52.30 6.80 10.37
CA GLN A 11 52.86 6.47 11.71
C GLN A 11 51.91 6.78 12.87
N ALA A 12 50.59 6.67 12.66
CA ALA A 12 49.63 6.86 13.73
C ALA A 12 49.77 5.75 14.80
N PRO A 13 49.49 6.02 16.09
CA PRO A 13 49.52 5.00 17.13
C PRO A 13 48.66 3.79 16.74
N LEU A 14 49.20 2.58 16.93
CA LEU A 14 48.52 1.29 16.69
C LEU A 14 47.02 1.24 17.08
N PRO A 15 46.57 1.77 18.24
CA PRO A 15 45.14 1.80 18.57
C PRO A 15 44.29 2.61 17.58
N VAL A 16 44.82 3.68 16.98
CA VAL A 16 44.13 4.51 15.98
C VAL A 16 44.02 3.78 14.63
N ALA A 17 45.04 2.99 14.26
CA ALA A 17 45.03 2.19 13.03
C ALA A 17 44.11 0.97 13.13
N ILE A 18 43.97 0.37 14.32
CA ILE A 18 43.09 -0.79 14.57
C ILE A 18 41.63 -0.36 14.73
N ALA A 19 41.36 0.82 15.29
CA ALA A 19 40.00 1.34 15.50
C ALA A 19 39.06 1.22 14.27
N PRO A 20 39.44 1.61 13.04
CA PRO A 20 38.56 1.47 11.87
C PRO A 20 38.35 0.01 11.47
N LEU A 21 39.33 -0.87 11.64
CA LEU A 21 39.18 -2.32 11.37
C LEU A 21 38.26 -2.97 12.39
N PHE A 22 38.41 -2.62 13.67
CA PHE A 22 37.53 -3.08 14.75
C PHE A 22 36.11 -2.57 14.55
N LEU A 23 35.94 -1.29 14.21
CA LEU A 23 34.63 -0.70 13.89
C LEU A 23 33.99 -1.38 12.68
N CYS A 24 34.74 -1.65 11.62
CA CYS A 24 34.24 -2.44 10.49
C CYS A 24 33.82 -3.86 10.89
N GLY A 25 34.58 -4.52 11.77
CA GLY A 25 34.23 -5.83 12.32
C GLY A 25 32.92 -5.79 13.12
N VAL A 26 32.78 -4.80 14.00
CA VAL A 26 31.54 -4.57 14.78
C VAL A 26 30.35 -4.25 13.87
N ILE A 27 30.53 -3.45 12.81
CA ILE A 27 29.45 -3.14 11.86
C ILE A 27 29.05 -4.37 11.02
N ALA A 28 30.02 -5.20 10.63
CA ALA A 28 29.76 -6.37 9.79
C ALA A 28 29.08 -7.51 10.57
N PHE A 29 29.50 -7.75 11.82
CA PHE A 29 29.06 -8.90 12.63
C PHE A 29 28.17 -8.53 13.82
N GLY A 30 28.09 -7.25 14.18
CA GLY A 30 27.26 -6.78 15.28
C GLY A 30 25.78 -6.88 14.99
N ARG A 31 24.99 -7.03 16.06
CA ARG A 31 23.53 -7.08 16.02
C ARG A 31 22.94 -6.03 16.95
N VAL A 32 21.92 -5.32 16.48
CA VAL A 32 21.14 -4.37 17.29
C VAL A 32 19.67 -4.76 17.17
N GLY A 33 19.01 -5.07 18.28
CA GLY A 33 17.60 -5.50 18.29
C GLY A 33 17.33 -6.74 17.43
N GLY A 34 18.27 -7.71 17.39
CA GLY A 34 18.14 -8.93 16.60
C GLY A 34 18.47 -8.80 15.10
N ARG A 35 18.70 -7.58 14.59
CA ARG A 35 19.02 -7.33 13.17
C ARG A 35 20.51 -7.05 12.97
N PRO A 36 21.12 -7.47 11.84
CA PRO A 36 22.53 -7.21 11.56
C PRO A 36 22.78 -5.71 11.36
N MET A 37 23.86 -5.19 11.96
CA MET A 37 24.17 -3.76 11.94
C MET A 37 24.34 -3.18 10.55
N HIS A 38 24.86 -3.95 9.58
CA HIS A 38 25.05 -3.49 8.20
C HIS A 38 23.73 -3.16 7.47
N GLU A 39 22.59 -3.72 7.87
CA GLU A 39 21.27 -3.35 7.31
C GLU A 39 20.75 -2.03 7.90
N ILE A 40 21.11 -1.75 9.16
CA ILE A 40 20.64 -0.59 9.92
C ILE A 40 21.53 0.63 9.66
N LEU A 41 22.84 0.43 9.51
CA LEU A 41 23.83 1.52 9.44
C LEU A 41 23.56 2.52 8.29
N PRO A 42 23.27 2.09 7.05
CA PRO A 42 22.96 3.03 5.97
C PRO A 42 21.69 3.83 6.27
N ARG A 43 20.71 3.23 6.95
CA ARG A 43 19.46 3.90 7.34
C ARG A 43 19.72 4.91 8.45
N LEU A 44 20.51 4.56 9.48
CA LEU A 44 20.93 5.48 10.54
C LEU A 44 21.76 6.64 10.00
N ALA A 45 22.69 6.39 9.07
CA ALA A 45 23.49 7.44 8.45
C ALA A 45 22.61 8.40 7.63
N LEU A 46 21.70 7.85 6.82
CA LEU A 46 20.77 8.66 6.02
C LEU A 46 19.78 9.42 6.90
N TRP A 47 19.33 8.81 8.00
CA TRP A 47 18.51 9.45 9.03
C TRP A 47 19.26 10.57 9.73
N GLY A 48 20.47 10.32 10.23
CA GLY A 48 21.33 11.32 10.84
C GLY A 48 21.60 12.49 9.91
N TRP A 49 21.81 12.22 8.61
CA TRP A 49 21.90 13.26 7.58
C TRP A 49 20.59 14.06 7.43
N ARG A 50 19.43 13.40 7.41
CA ARG A 50 18.12 14.09 7.37
C ARG A 50 17.88 14.93 8.63
N CYS A 51 18.28 14.47 9.80
CA CYS A 51 18.21 15.22 11.06
C CYS A 51 19.12 16.46 11.01
N LEU A 52 20.39 16.28 10.62
CA LEU A 52 21.38 17.34 10.53
C LEU A 52 20.93 18.48 9.62
N PHE A 53 20.30 18.15 8.48
CA PHE A 53 19.80 19.14 7.52
C PHE A 53 18.32 19.54 7.75
N ARG A 54 17.70 19.15 8.88
CA ARG A 54 16.27 19.38 9.19
C ARG A 54 15.30 18.96 8.08
N ARG A 55 15.68 17.96 7.27
CA ARG A 55 14.91 17.44 6.13
C ARG A 55 13.84 16.41 6.51
N HIS A 56 13.71 16.13 7.81
CA HIS A 56 12.69 15.24 8.38
C HIS A 56 11.39 15.98 8.74
N ARG A 57 11.44 17.32 8.86
CA ARG A 57 10.28 18.18 9.08
C ARG A 57 9.90 18.90 7.80
N TRP A 58 8.61 18.95 7.53
CA TRP A 58 8.03 19.72 6.45
C TRP A 58 6.75 20.38 6.93
N CYS A 59 6.62 21.67 6.64
CA CYS A 59 5.41 22.43 6.89
C CYS A 59 5.07 23.14 5.59
N ARG A 60 3.79 23.14 5.26
CA ARG A 60 3.31 23.84 4.09
C ARG A 60 3.44 25.34 4.29
N GLN A 61 3.90 26.03 3.25
CA GLN A 61 3.82 27.48 3.21
C GLN A 61 2.36 27.87 2.96
N VAL A 62 1.76 28.62 3.88
CA VAL A 62 0.41 29.16 3.72
C VAL A 62 0.49 30.33 2.72
N PRO A 63 -0.03 30.19 1.50
CA PRO A 63 0.04 31.28 0.53
C PRO A 63 -0.91 32.40 0.96
N LEU A 64 -0.52 33.65 0.71
CA LEU A 64 -1.46 34.76 0.69
C LEU A 64 -2.36 34.56 -0.53
N ILE A 65 -3.67 34.57 -0.35
CA ILE A 65 -4.65 34.35 -1.42
C ILE A 65 -4.65 35.61 -2.29
N VAL A 66 -3.84 35.62 -3.36
CA VAL A 66 -3.76 36.73 -4.31
C VAL A 66 -4.40 36.35 -5.66
N ASP A 67 -4.32 35.08 -6.08
CA ASP A 67 -5.07 34.50 -7.20
C ASP A 67 -5.07 32.96 -7.11
N ALA A 68 -6.16 32.33 -7.57
CA ALA A 68 -6.64 31.02 -7.09
C ALA A 68 -5.90 29.74 -7.56
N ASN A 69 -4.66 29.79 -8.07
CA ASN A 69 -4.00 28.59 -8.62
C ASN A 69 -2.48 28.55 -8.37
N LEU A 70 -2.06 28.66 -7.10
CA LEU A 70 -0.69 28.27 -6.75
C LEU A 70 -0.67 26.76 -6.45
N PRO A 71 0.19 25.97 -7.12
CA PRO A 71 0.33 24.55 -6.80
C PRO A 71 0.76 24.42 -5.34
N ALA A 72 -0.01 23.65 -4.57
CA ALA A 72 0.33 23.38 -3.19
C ALA A 72 1.68 22.65 -3.14
N SER A 73 2.63 23.22 -2.41
CA SER A 73 3.87 22.50 -2.13
C SER A 73 3.50 21.20 -1.41
N LEU A 74 4.02 20.07 -1.88
CA LEU A 74 3.83 18.75 -1.26
C LEU A 74 5.07 18.33 -0.46
N PRO A 75 4.89 17.54 0.62
CA PRO A 75 6.02 16.96 1.34
C PRO A 75 6.77 15.99 0.43
N ARG A 76 8.06 15.75 0.71
CA ARG A 76 8.94 14.89 -0.12
C ARG A 76 8.35 13.54 -0.54
N PRO A 77 7.67 12.78 0.33
CA PRO A 77 7.05 11.51 -0.04
C PRO A 77 5.95 11.64 -1.12
N LEU A 78 5.34 12.82 -1.24
CA LEU A 78 4.26 13.14 -2.20
C LEU A 78 4.73 14.03 -3.38
N GLN A 79 5.99 14.49 -3.37
CA GLN A 79 6.50 15.36 -4.44
C GLN A 79 6.41 14.71 -5.82
N GLY A 80 5.97 15.50 -6.81
CA GLY A 80 5.82 15.06 -8.20
C GLY A 80 4.55 14.26 -8.49
N LEU A 81 3.63 14.20 -7.52
CA LEU A 81 2.26 13.74 -7.76
C LEU A 81 1.40 14.91 -8.20
N ASP A 82 0.71 14.72 -9.31
CA ASP A 82 -0.32 15.62 -9.82
C ASP A 82 -1.63 14.83 -9.92
N LEU A 83 -2.75 15.47 -9.60
CA LEU A 83 -4.08 14.88 -9.72
C LEU A 83 -4.83 15.58 -10.85
N ILE A 84 -5.28 14.79 -11.81
CA ILE A 84 -6.05 15.29 -12.96
C ILE A 84 -7.42 14.63 -12.97
N ASP A 85 -8.42 15.36 -13.45
CA ASP A 85 -9.75 14.81 -13.68
C ASP A 85 -9.94 14.54 -15.17
N VAL A 86 -10.46 13.37 -15.49
CA VAL A 86 -10.58 12.90 -16.88
C VAL A 86 -11.98 12.38 -17.12
N ASP A 87 -12.63 12.88 -18.17
CA ASP A 87 -13.96 12.41 -18.56
C ASP A 87 -13.92 10.94 -19.00
N ARG A 88 -14.82 10.14 -18.42
CA ARG A 88 -15.04 8.74 -18.75
C ARG A 88 -16.35 8.62 -19.54
N PRO A 89 -16.30 8.35 -20.85
CA PRO A 89 -17.49 8.36 -21.72
C PRO A 89 -18.31 7.06 -21.71
N TRP A 90 -17.91 6.04 -20.96
CA TRP A 90 -18.51 4.69 -20.95
C TRP A 90 -19.21 4.40 -19.61
N MET A 91 -19.90 3.26 -19.48
CA MET A 91 -20.53 2.82 -18.22
C MET A 91 -19.68 1.75 -17.50
N ILE A 92 -19.66 1.77 -16.17
CA ILE A 92 -19.03 0.74 -15.30
C ILE A 92 -20.13 0.16 -14.44
N ALA A 93 -20.28 -1.15 -14.40
CA ALA A 93 -21.21 -1.77 -13.45
C ALA A 93 -22.63 -1.18 -13.46
N GLY A 94 -23.14 -0.84 -14.64
CA GLY A 94 -24.44 -0.17 -14.80
C GLY A 94 -24.48 1.31 -14.38
N LEU A 95 -23.37 1.89 -13.92
CA LEU A 95 -23.24 3.28 -13.48
C LEU A 95 -22.95 4.21 -14.69
N PRO A 96 -23.55 5.41 -14.71
CA PRO A 96 -23.49 6.33 -15.85
C PRO A 96 -22.06 6.85 -16.08
N PRO A 97 -21.75 7.37 -17.29
CA PRO A 97 -20.52 8.13 -17.55
C PRO A 97 -20.27 9.23 -16.50
N GLY A 98 -19.00 9.56 -16.25
CA GLY A 98 -18.63 10.53 -15.22
C GLY A 98 -17.15 10.90 -15.28
N ALA A 99 -16.67 11.66 -14.31
CA ALA A 99 -15.26 12.02 -14.22
C ALA A 99 -14.47 10.94 -13.44
N VAL A 100 -13.20 10.77 -13.78
CA VAL A 100 -12.28 9.85 -13.09
C VAL A 100 -11.01 10.63 -12.71
N GLY A 101 -10.70 10.61 -11.42
CA GLY A 101 -9.46 11.12 -10.88
C GLY A 101 -8.31 10.21 -11.24
N VAL A 102 -7.32 10.75 -11.95
CA VAL A 102 -6.09 10.05 -12.30
C VAL A 102 -4.93 10.70 -11.56
N VAL A 103 -4.22 9.90 -10.75
CA VAL A 103 -2.99 10.34 -10.09
C VAL A 103 -1.82 10.08 -11.03
N GLN A 104 -1.15 11.15 -11.42
CA GLN A 104 0.06 11.12 -12.23
C GLN A 104 1.30 11.27 -11.34
N ASP A 105 2.19 10.27 -11.37
CA ASP A 105 3.51 10.37 -10.76
C ASP A 105 4.55 10.71 -11.82
N ARG A 106 5.01 11.97 -11.81
CA ARG A 106 6.01 12.47 -12.76
C ARG A 106 7.42 11.95 -12.47
N THR A 107 7.67 11.55 -11.23
CA THR A 107 8.97 10.99 -10.83
C THR A 107 9.06 9.53 -11.27
N ALA A 108 8.03 8.74 -10.97
CA ALA A 108 7.97 7.34 -11.39
C ALA A 108 7.61 7.17 -12.87
N GLY A 109 6.96 8.16 -13.49
CA GLY A 109 6.46 8.08 -14.86
C GLY A 109 5.23 7.19 -14.98
N THR A 110 4.35 7.18 -13.97
CA THR A 110 3.17 6.31 -13.91
C THR A 110 1.87 7.11 -13.81
N VAL A 111 0.76 6.50 -14.17
CA VAL A 111 -0.60 7.02 -13.99
C VAL A 111 -1.45 5.97 -13.27
N THR A 112 -2.29 6.39 -12.33
CA THR A 112 -3.09 5.49 -11.48
C THR A 112 -4.53 5.94 -11.38
N ALA A 113 -5.45 5.00 -11.42
CA ALA A 113 -6.87 5.21 -11.14
C ALA A 113 -7.34 4.25 -10.04
N MET A 114 -8.39 4.65 -9.31
CA MET A 114 -8.87 3.99 -8.10
C MET A 114 -10.33 3.60 -8.26
N LEU A 115 -10.66 2.36 -7.90
CA LEU A 115 -12.01 1.81 -7.91
C LEU A 115 -12.41 1.38 -6.49
N PRO A 116 -13.54 1.84 -5.96
CA PRO A 116 -14.13 1.23 -4.78
C PRO A 116 -14.68 -0.15 -5.15
N VAL A 117 -14.40 -1.12 -4.29
CA VAL A 117 -14.85 -2.51 -4.47
C VAL A 117 -15.41 -3.00 -3.14
N SER A 118 -16.51 -3.73 -3.18
CA SER A 118 -17.09 -4.41 -2.02
C SER A 118 -17.43 -5.85 -2.35
N GLY A 119 -17.50 -6.69 -1.32
CA GLY A 119 -18.06 -8.03 -1.46
C GLY A 119 -19.57 -8.02 -1.20
N ASP A 120 -20.23 -9.10 -1.61
CA ASP A 120 -21.66 -9.39 -1.38
C ASP A 120 -22.06 -9.59 0.11
N GLY A 121 -21.09 -9.53 1.02
CA GLY A 121 -21.27 -9.76 2.46
C GLY A 121 -21.45 -11.24 2.86
N GLN A 122 -21.43 -12.17 1.90
CA GLN A 122 -21.74 -13.58 2.14
C GLN A 122 -20.50 -14.45 2.33
N PHE A 123 -19.30 -13.92 2.06
CA PHE A 123 -18.05 -14.69 2.11
C PHE A 123 -17.85 -15.46 3.43
N ALA A 124 -18.08 -14.82 4.57
CA ALA A 124 -17.91 -15.46 5.89
C ALA A 124 -18.98 -16.54 6.20
N LEU A 125 -20.12 -16.51 5.51
CA LEU A 125 -21.22 -17.46 5.66
C LEU A 125 -21.18 -18.59 4.62
N ALA A 126 -20.38 -18.42 3.57
CA ALA A 126 -20.19 -19.40 2.52
C ALA A 126 -19.42 -20.62 3.05
N ASP A 127 -19.65 -21.79 2.44
CA ASP A 127 -18.83 -22.97 2.72
C ASP A 127 -17.41 -22.81 2.16
N SER A 128 -16.49 -23.66 2.61
CA SER A 128 -15.07 -23.54 2.23
C SER A 128 -14.86 -23.63 0.71
N HIS A 129 -15.65 -24.45 0.00
CA HIS A 129 -15.50 -24.58 -1.45
C HIS A 129 -15.92 -23.31 -2.20
N ALA A 130 -17.02 -22.67 -1.78
CA ALA A 130 -17.46 -21.40 -2.34
C ALA A 130 -16.48 -20.27 -1.98
N GLN A 131 -15.89 -20.28 -0.78
CA GLN A 131 -14.84 -19.34 -0.41
C GLN A 131 -13.60 -19.51 -1.31
N ASP A 132 -13.11 -20.73 -1.49
CA ASP A 132 -11.96 -21.03 -2.35
C ASP A 132 -12.24 -20.61 -3.80
N THR A 133 -13.44 -20.91 -4.31
CA THR A 133 -13.88 -20.49 -5.65
C THR A 133 -13.83 -18.97 -5.83
N LYS A 134 -14.26 -18.20 -4.81
CA LYS A 134 -14.19 -16.73 -4.84
C LYS A 134 -12.73 -16.23 -4.85
N VAL A 135 -11.83 -16.89 -4.12
CA VAL A 135 -10.39 -16.58 -4.14
C VAL A 135 -9.78 -16.89 -5.51
N ASP A 136 -10.16 -18.01 -6.14
CA ASP A 136 -9.70 -18.39 -7.47
C ASP A 136 -10.15 -17.38 -8.53
N LEU A 137 -11.41 -16.93 -8.47
CA LEU A 137 -11.94 -15.92 -9.39
C LEU A 137 -11.24 -14.56 -9.23
N TRP A 138 -10.88 -14.17 -8.00
CA TRP A 138 -10.01 -13.01 -7.76
C TRP A 138 -8.62 -13.20 -8.40
N GLY A 139 -8.03 -14.39 -8.26
CA GLY A 139 -6.77 -14.75 -8.91
C GLY A 139 -6.84 -14.62 -10.44
N LEU A 140 -7.91 -15.13 -11.06
CA LEU A 140 -8.16 -15.01 -12.50
C LEU A 140 -8.35 -13.55 -12.93
N ALA A 141 -9.02 -12.73 -12.12
CA ALA A 141 -9.19 -11.30 -12.41
C ALA A 141 -7.83 -10.56 -12.45
N LEU A 142 -6.90 -10.92 -11.57
CA LEU A 142 -5.52 -10.39 -11.56
C LEU A 142 -4.67 -10.96 -12.72
N ALA A 143 -4.81 -12.26 -13.02
CA ALA A 143 -4.08 -12.93 -14.10
C ALA A 143 -4.25 -12.25 -15.46
N GLY A 144 -5.39 -11.60 -15.69
CA GLY A 144 -5.64 -10.79 -16.90
C GLY A 144 -4.61 -9.66 -17.15
N PHE A 145 -3.80 -9.28 -16.16
CA PHE A 145 -2.71 -8.31 -16.31
C PHE A 145 -1.35 -8.94 -16.67
N CYS A 146 -1.18 -10.25 -16.50
CA CYS A 146 0.06 -10.98 -16.78
C CYS A 146 0.19 -11.28 -18.29
N ARG A 147 0.37 -10.22 -19.07
CA ARG A 147 0.46 -10.28 -20.54
C ARG A 147 1.81 -9.79 -21.05
N GLU A 148 2.22 -10.34 -22.19
CA GLU A 148 3.40 -9.85 -22.90
C GLU A 148 3.23 -8.38 -23.30
N GLY A 149 4.26 -7.58 -23.02
CA GLY A 149 4.23 -6.14 -23.28
C GLY A 149 3.13 -5.38 -22.52
N GLY A 150 2.62 -5.92 -21.41
CA GLY A 150 1.66 -5.26 -20.54
C GLY A 150 2.21 -3.93 -19.99
N ALA A 151 1.39 -2.87 -20.04
CA ALA A 151 1.76 -1.57 -19.48
C ALA A 151 1.28 -1.38 -18.04
N VAL A 152 0.40 -2.24 -17.54
CA VAL A 152 -0.01 -2.29 -16.14
C VAL A 152 1.15 -2.87 -15.34
N VAL A 153 1.72 -2.05 -14.46
CA VAL A 153 2.92 -2.40 -13.69
C VAL A 153 2.61 -2.75 -12.26
N ARG A 154 1.40 -2.38 -11.81
CA ARG A 154 0.97 -2.58 -10.43
C ARG A 154 -0.55 -2.57 -10.34
N VAL A 155 -1.06 -3.48 -9.53
CA VAL A 155 -2.44 -3.49 -9.03
C VAL A 155 -2.34 -3.50 -7.51
N THR A 156 -3.06 -2.63 -6.81
CA THR A 156 -2.97 -2.55 -5.35
C THR A 156 -4.34 -2.47 -4.74
N TRP A 157 -4.68 -3.37 -3.82
CA TRP A 157 -5.87 -3.17 -2.99
C TRP A 157 -5.47 -2.65 -1.62
N ARG A 158 -6.36 -1.83 -1.05
CA ARG A 158 -6.23 -1.23 0.27
C ARG A 158 -7.54 -1.35 1.02
N ASP A 159 -7.54 -2.08 2.12
CA ASP A 159 -8.62 -2.02 3.10
C ASP A 159 -8.26 -0.98 4.15
N TRP A 160 -9.02 0.11 4.16
CA TRP A 160 -8.93 1.13 5.21
C TRP A 160 -10.06 0.94 6.20
N VAL A 161 -9.67 0.81 7.46
CA VAL A 161 -10.58 0.69 8.59
C VAL A 161 -10.52 1.98 9.38
N SER A 162 -11.69 2.56 9.63
CA SER A 162 -11.83 3.72 10.52
C SER A 162 -12.95 3.49 11.55
N PRO A 163 -12.80 4.05 12.77
CA PRO A 163 -13.92 4.18 13.69
C PRO A 163 -15.05 4.95 13.00
N GLY A 164 -16.23 4.35 12.93
CA GLY A 164 -17.37 4.95 12.24
C GLY A 164 -18.31 3.93 11.61
N GLY A 165 -19.29 4.44 10.87
CA GLY A 165 -20.34 3.67 10.22
C GLY A 165 -21.73 3.92 10.80
N ILE A 166 -21.82 4.21 12.11
CA ILE A 166 -23.10 4.50 12.75
C ILE A 166 -23.63 5.90 12.43
N ASP A 167 -22.78 6.90 12.19
CA ASP A 167 -23.25 8.29 11.96
C ASP A 167 -24.12 8.45 10.70
N GLU A 168 -23.87 7.65 9.68
CA GLU A 168 -24.71 7.63 8.47
C GLU A 168 -26.07 7.01 8.77
N HIS A 169 -26.07 5.89 9.49
CA HIS A 169 -27.27 5.23 9.96
C HIS A 169 -28.09 6.13 10.90
N LEU A 170 -27.46 6.80 11.88
CA LEU A 170 -28.12 7.76 12.77
C LEU A 170 -28.72 8.94 12.02
N ARG A 171 -28.08 9.40 10.94
CA ARG A 171 -28.63 10.46 10.08
C ARG A 171 -29.85 9.99 9.30
N ASP A 172 -29.79 8.81 8.69
CA ASP A 172 -30.94 8.21 7.98
C ASP A 172 -32.11 7.95 8.92
N VAL A 173 -31.85 7.34 10.08
CA VAL A 173 -32.83 7.15 11.15
C VAL A 173 -33.42 8.48 11.61
N GLY A 174 -32.58 9.49 11.85
CA GLY A 174 -33.02 10.83 12.23
C GLY A 174 -33.91 11.50 11.18
N ALA A 175 -33.62 11.31 9.89
CA ALA A 175 -34.43 11.82 8.79
C ALA A 175 -35.78 11.08 8.68
N ARG A 176 -35.81 9.77 8.85
CA ARG A 176 -37.05 8.97 8.83
C ARG A 176 -37.96 9.27 10.01
N TRP A 177 -37.39 9.58 11.17
CA TRP A 177 -38.13 9.95 12.39
C TRP A 177 -38.28 11.46 12.58
N ALA A 178 -38.11 12.26 11.52
CA ALA A 178 -38.20 13.72 11.63
C ALA A 178 -39.58 14.19 12.11
N ASP A 179 -40.64 13.50 11.67
CA ASP A 179 -42.04 13.82 11.98
C ASP A 179 -42.63 12.98 13.13
N GLU A 180 -41.86 12.02 13.67
CA GLU A 180 -42.30 11.16 14.77
C GLU A 180 -42.00 11.79 16.13
N ALA A 181 -43.00 11.78 17.03
CA ALA A 181 -42.84 12.25 18.40
C ALA A 181 -41.81 11.40 19.16
N ASP A 182 -41.00 12.04 20.01
CA ASP A 182 -40.01 11.33 20.81
C ASP A 182 -40.70 10.38 21.81
N GLY A 183 -40.53 9.07 21.60
CA GLY A 183 -41.19 8.01 22.35
C GLY A 183 -40.19 7.03 22.99
N ALA A 184 -40.66 6.25 23.96
CA ALA A 184 -39.81 5.32 24.73
C ALA A 184 -39.03 4.32 23.84
N ALA A 185 -39.62 3.87 22.72
CA ALA A 185 -38.95 2.98 21.78
C ALA A 185 -37.77 3.64 21.05
N ARG A 186 -37.92 4.92 20.65
CA ARG A 186 -36.86 5.72 20.02
C ARG A 186 -35.69 5.94 20.99
N GLN A 187 -35.99 6.32 22.23
CA GLN A 187 -34.98 6.49 23.27
C GLN A 187 -34.25 5.19 23.59
N SER A 188 -34.98 4.07 23.71
CA SER A 188 -34.37 2.75 23.91
C SER A 188 -33.48 2.34 22.75
N TYR A 189 -33.86 2.66 21.51
CA TYR A 189 -33.06 2.37 20.33
C TYR A 189 -31.80 3.22 20.28
N LEU A 190 -31.90 4.53 20.49
CA LEU A 190 -30.74 5.43 20.50
C LEU A 190 -29.75 5.05 21.60
N ALA A 191 -30.23 4.67 22.79
CA ALA A 191 -29.37 4.15 23.87
C ALA A 191 -28.61 2.88 23.47
N LEU A 192 -29.24 1.97 22.72
CA LEU A 192 -28.57 0.79 22.18
C LEU A 192 -27.50 1.19 21.16
N VAL A 193 -27.83 2.10 20.24
CA VAL A 193 -26.90 2.58 19.22
C VAL A 193 -25.70 3.27 19.84
N GLU A 194 -25.89 4.10 20.87
CA GLU A 194 -24.80 4.72 21.63
C GLU A 194 -23.89 3.68 22.29
N THR A 195 -24.44 2.54 22.71
CA THR A 195 -23.65 1.44 23.29
C THR A 195 -22.81 0.72 22.23
N VAL A 196 -23.30 0.60 21.00
CA VAL A 196 -22.62 -0.13 19.91
C VAL A 196 -21.68 0.76 19.08
N ALA A 197 -21.96 2.07 18.99
CA ALA A 197 -21.21 3.04 18.19
C ALA A 197 -19.69 3.03 18.43
N PRO A 198 -19.18 2.94 19.66
CA PRO A 198 -17.73 2.92 19.91
C PRO A 198 -17.02 1.70 19.30
N THR A 199 -17.76 0.62 19.06
CA THR A 199 -17.24 -0.63 18.50
C THR A 199 -17.49 -0.78 16.99
N SER A 200 -18.24 0.15 16.40
CA SER A 200 -18.52 0.14 14.97
C SER A 200 -17.30 0.54 14.16
N VAL A 201 -16.97 -0.27 13.17
CA VAL A 201 -15.90 -0.02 12.22
C VAL A 201 -16.46 0.04 10.81
N ARG A 202 -15.92 0.94 10.01
CA ARG A 202 -16.19 1.02 8.57
C ARG A 202 -14.97 0.52 7.82
N HIS A 203 -15.20 -0.44 6.93
CA HIS A 203 -14.23 -0.91 5.95
C HIS A 203 -14.46 -0.20 4.62
N GLU A 204 -13.39 0.33 4.03
CA GLU A 204 -13.40 0.90 2.70
C GLU A 204 -12.27 0.30 1.88
N VAL A 205 -12.64 -0.58 0.95
CA VAL A 205 -11.70 -1.25 0.07
C VAL A 205 -11.60 -0.48 -1.26
N LEU A 206 -10.39 -0.04 -1.55
CA LEU A 206 -10.04 0.58 -2.84
C LEU A 206 -9.06 -0.33 -3.58
N VAL A 207 -9.31 -0.54 -4.86
CA VAL A 207 -8.38 -1.20 -5.78
C VAL A 207 -7.84 -0.19 -6.78
N GLU A 208 -6.53 -0.17 -6.94
CA GLU A 208 -5.82 0.73 -7.84
C GLU A 208 -5.20 -0.02 -8.99
N VAL A 209 -5.27 0.56 -10.19
CA VAL A 209 -4.55 0.10 -11.37
C VAL A 209 -3.52 1.16 -11.76
N THR A 210 -2.26 0.78 -11.86
CA THR A 210 -1.15 1.68 -12.23
C THR A 210 -0.52 1.26 -13.55
N VAL A 211 -0.44 2.22 -14.48
CA VAL A 211 0.20 2.06 -15.79
C VAL A 211 1.51 2.84 -15.84
N ASP A 212 2.56 2.24 -16.42
CA ASP A 212 3.83 2.93 -16.69
C ASP A 212 3.78 3.58 -18.07
N GLN A 213 3.86 4.91 -18.08
CA GLN A 213 3.81 5.73 -19.29
C GLN A 213 4.95 5.39 -20.26
N ARG A 214 6.08 4.84 -19.76
CA ARG A 214 7.22 4.45 -20.59
C ARG A 214 6.95 3.21 -21.43
N LEU A 215 6.06 2.32 -21.00
CA LEU A 215 5.70 1.09 -21.71
C LEU A 215 4.60 1.29 -22.77
N VAL A 216 3.83 2.37 -22.66
CA VAL A 216 2.79 2.75 -23.64
C VAL A 216 3.38 3.40 -24.90
N ARG A 217 4.68 3.69 -24.91
CA ARG A 217 5.35 4.48 -25.96
C ARG A 217 5.29 3.79 -27.33
N GLY A 218 4.53 4.37 -28.25
CA GLY A 218 4.56 3.99 -29.67
C GLY A 218 5.88 4.38 -30.37
N LYS A 219 6.19 3.76 -31.52
CA LYS A 219 7.42 3.98 -32.30
C LYS A 219 7.63 5.43 -32.80
N ARG A 220 6.63 6.32 -32.74
CA ARG A 220 6.73 7.73 -33.15
C ARG A 220 6.38 8.67 -31.99
N ARG A 221 7.38 9.45 -31.55
CA ARG A 221 7.28 10.48 -30.51
C ARG A 221 6.54 11.71 -31.05
N ARG A 222 5.45 12.11 -30.37
CA ARG A 222 4.97 13.50 -30.37
C ARG A 222 4.89 13.93 -28.90
N VAL A 223 5.67 14.95 -28.55
CA VAL A 223 5.71 15.50 -27.18
C VAL A 223 4.30 15.93 -26.78
N GLY A 224 3.79 15.46 -25.64
CA GLY A 224 2.45 15.74 -25.12
C GLY A 224 1.45 14.58 -25.26
N GLN A 225 1.50 13.78 -26.34
CA GLN A 225 0.53 12.70 -26.58
C GLN A 225 0.77 11.43 -25.75
N ASP A 226 1.94 11.31 -25.11
CA ASP A 226 2.30 10.11 -24.36
C ASP A 226 1.45 9.95 -23.07
N ASN A 227 1.13 11.07 -22.40
CA ASN A 227 0.31 11.04 -21.19
C ASN A 227 -1.15 10.71 -21.52
N GLU A 228 -1.72 11.35 -22.55
CA GLU A 228 -3.08 11.08 -23.01
C GLU A 228 -3.26 9.60 -23.39
N ARG A 229 -2.28 9.00 -24.08
CA ARG A 229 -2.30 7.57 -24.42
C ARG A 229 -2.23 6.68 -23.18
N ALA A 230 -1.37 7.02 -22.22
CA ALA A 230 -1.25 6.25 -20.99
C ALA A 230 -2.54 6.33 -20.15
N VAL A 231 -3.16 7.51 -20.08
CA VAL A 231 -4.47 7.72 -19.44
C VAL A 231 -5.57 6.95 -20.17
N ALA A 232 -5.62 7.01 -21.50
CA ALA A 232 -6.62 6.26 -22.28
C ALA A 232 -6.49 4.75 -22.06
N LEU A 233 -5.26 4.21 -22.09
CA LEU A 233 -5.00 2.81 -21.78
C LEU A 233 -5.37 2.47 -20.33
N LEU A 234 -5.04 3.34 -19.37
CA LEU A 234 -5.42 3.15 -17.97
C LEU A 234 -6.94 3.02 -17.82
N LEU A 235 -7.72 3.91 -18.45
CA LEU A 235 -9.18 3.86 -18.41
C LEU A 235 -9.73 2.58 -19.04
N GLU A 236 -9.13 2.12 -20.14
CA GLU A 236 -9.49 0.84 -20.77
C GLU A 236 -9.19 -0.35 -19.85
N GLU A 237 -8.00 -0.41 -19.25
CA GLU A 237 -7.61 -1.48 -18.32
C GLU A 237 -8.49 -1.48 -17.06
N VAL A 238 -8.85 -0.30 -16.55
CA VAL A 238 -9.81 -0.14 -15.45
C VAL A 238 -11.19 -0.67 -15.84
N ARG A 239 -11.67 -0.38 -17.05
CA ARG A 239 -12.95 -0.93 -17.56
C ARG A 239 -12.94 -2.44 -17.60
N LEU A 240 -11.90 -3.01 -18.20
CA LEU A 240 -11.77 -4.46 -18.36
C LEU A 240 -11.62 -5.13 -17.01
N PHE A 241 -10.90 -4.52 -16.08
CA PHE A 241 -10.73 -5.05 -14.75
C PHE A 241 -12.01 -4.98 -13.92
N ALA A 242 -12.77 -3.88 -13.97
CA ALA A 242 -14.08 -3.79 -13.33
C ALA A 242 -14.98 -4.96 -13.77
N SER A 243 -15.05 -5.25 -15.07
CA SER A 243 -15.83 -6.38 -15.59
C SER A 243 -15.33 -7.75 -15.07
N ARG A 244 -14.01 -7.93 -14.91
CA ARG A 244 -13.45 -9.15 -14.30
C ARG A 244 -13.78 -9.27 -12.81
N LEU A 245 -13.80 -8.16 -12.08
CA LEU A 245 -14.18 -8.15 -10.66
C LEU A 245 -15.66 -8.47 -10.47
N GLU A 246 -16.55 -7.93 -11.31
CA GLU A 246 -17.97 -8.29 -11.31
C GLU A 246 -18.18 -9.78 -11.60
N HIS A 247 -17.43 -10.33 -12.56
CA HIS A 247 -17.46 -11.76 -12.85
C HIS A 247 -16.97 -12.61 -11.66
N ALA A 248 -16.05 -12.07 -10.84
CA ALA A 248 -15.62 -12.69 -9.59
C ALA A 248 -16.64 -12.57 -8.45
N GLY A 249 -17.81 -11.97 -8.70
CA GLY A 249 -18.85 -11.78 -7.69
C GLY A 249 -18.55 -10.65 -6.71
N LEU A 250 -17.76 -9.67 -7.12
CA LEU A 250 -17.50 -8.44 -6.38
C LEU A 250 -18.32 -7.29 -6.93
N ASP A 251 -18.81 -6.43 -6.04
CA ASP A 251 -19.50 -5.21 -6.41
C ASP A 251 -18.47 -4.10 -6.68
N VAL A 252 -18.48 -3.55 -7.88
CA VAL A 252 -17.56 -2.47 -8.29
C VAL A 252 -18.32 -1.15 -8.35
N GLY A 253 -17.89 -0.17 -7.56
CA GLY A 253 -18.49 1.16 -7.56
C GLY A 253 -17.91 2.09 -8.62
N VAL A 254 -18.38 3.34 -8.64
CA VAL A 254 -17.85 4.39 -9.54
C VAL A 254 -16.39 4.66 -9.19
N PRO A 255 -15.45 4.67 -10.16
CA PRO A 255 -14.08 5.10 -9.92
C PRO A 255 -14.05 6.49 -9.28
N LEU A 256 -13.09 6.72 -8.37
CA LEU A 256 -13.03 7.97 -7.65
C LEU A 256 -12.73 9.14 -8.60
N ASP A 257 -13.48 10.23 -8.50
CA ASP A 257 -13.16 11.51 -9.11
C ASP A 257 -12.02 12.21 -8.34
N ALA A 258 -11.47 13.31 -8.89
CA ALA A 258 -10.37 14.01 -8.24
C ALA A 258 -10.74 14.50 -6.83
N ALA A 259 -11.96 14.97 -6.61
CA ALA A 259 -12.42 15.44 -5.30
C ALA A 259 -12.50 14.30 -4.27
N SER A 260 -12.94 13.11 -4.69
CA SER A 260 -13.02 11.91 -3.85
C SER A 260 -11.64 11.38 -3.50
N VAL A 261 -10.67 11.41 -4.44
CA VAL A 261 -9.27 11.05 -4.16
C VAL A 261 -8.67 11.98 -3.10
N VAL A 262 -8.92 13.29 -3.20
CA VAL A 262 -8.47 14.29 -2.20
C VAL A 262 -9.08 14.00 -0.84
N THR A 263 -10.39 13.75 -0.81
CA THR A 263 -11.13 13.46 0.42
C THR A 263 -10.60 12.18 1.08
N ALA A 264 -10.47 11.09 0.33
CA ALA A 264 -9.93 9.83 0.82
C ALA A 264 -8.49 9.98 1.32
N THR A 265 -7.66 10.74 0.60
CA THR A 265 -6.27 11.02 1.01
C THR A 265 -6.21 11.77 2.33
N ARG A 266 -7.03 12.81 2.50
CA ARG A 266 -7.07 13.61 3.74
C ARG A 266 -7.60 12.81 4.92
N LEU A 267 -8.66 12.01 4.74
CA LEU A 267 -9.22 11.18 5.81
C LEU A 267 -8.30 10.07 6.27
N ARG A 268 -7.60 9.43 5.33
CA ARG A 268 -6.60 8.39 5.64
C ARG A 268 -5.34 8.98 6.28
N SER A 269 -5.05 10.26 6.04
CA SER A 269 -3.94 10.99 6.67
C SER A 269 -4.31 11.50 8.07
N ASP A 270 -5.51 12.04 8.25
CA ASP A 270 -6.00 12.46 9.56
C ASP A 270 -7.48 12.05 9.75
N PRO A 271 -7.72 10.86 10.35
CA PRO A 271 -9.07 10.32 10.56
C PRO A 271 -9.98 11.21 11.41
N ARG A 272 -9.40 12.15 12.19
CA ARG A 272 -10.16 13.14 12.96
C ARG A 272 -11.01 14.06 12.08
N LEU A 273 -10.64 14.20 10.81
CA LEU A 273 -11.38 15.01 9.83
C LEU A 273 -12.74 14.39 9.47
N THR A 274 -12.97 13.11 9.76
CA THR A 274 -14.25 12.42 9.46
C THR A 274 -15.45 13.15 10.06
N ALA A 275 -15.34 13.62 11.31
CA ALA A 275 -16.39 14.36 12.00
C ALA A 275 -16.71 15.73 11.34
N LEU A 276 -15.77 16.28 10.56
CA LEU A 276 -15.90 17.60 9.92
C LEU A 276 -16.49 17.53 8.51
N LEU A 277 -16.49 16.36 7.86
CA LEU A 277 -16.96 16.18 6.48
C LEU A 277 -18.40 16.65 6.22
N PRO A 278 -19.41 16.36 7.09
CA PRO A 278 -20.79 16.78 6.82
C PRO A 278 -20.96 18.30 6.78
N THR A 279 -20.02 19.03 7.39
CA THR A 279 -19.99 20.50 7.41
C THR A 279 -19.24 21.04 6.19
N LEU A 280 -18.20 20.34 5.73
CA LEU A 280 -17.37 20.75 4.58
C LEU A 280 -18.04 20.49 3.22
N GLY A 281 -18.77 19.38 3.08
CA GLY A 281 -19.51 19.04 1.86
C GLY A 281 -20.63 20.03 1.51
N ARG A 282 -21.06 20.86 2.47
CA ARG A 282 -22.04 21.94 2.27
C ARG A 282 -21.41 23.26 1.77
N SER A 283 -20.08 23.35 1.69
CA SER A 283 -19.42 24.56 1.22
C SER A 283 -19.42 24.65 -0.31
N LEU A 284 -19.69 25.85 -0.84
CA LEU A 284 -19.77 26.16 -2.28
C LEU A 284 -18.50 25.80 -3.08
N ALA A 285 -17.35 25.66 -2.40
CA ALA A 285 -16.09 25.25 -3.01
C ALA A 285 -16.10 23.77 -3.46
N ALA A 286 -16.84 22.89 -2.77
CA ALA A 286 -17.02 21.49 -3.17
C ALA A 286 -17.94 21.38 -4.40
N SER A 287 -19.00 22.21 -4.48
CA SER A 287 -19.93 22.23 -5.61
C SER A 287 -19.37 22.84 -6.91
N ALA A 288 -18.26 23.59 -6.82
CA ALA A 288 -17.73 24.34 -7.97
C ALA A 288 -16.79 23.52 -8.87
N GLY A 289 -16.41 22.28 -8.51
CA GLY A 289 -15.54 21.40 -9.32
C GLY A 289 -14.18 22.03 -9.72
N LYS A 290 -13.79 23.14 -9.09
CA LYS A 290 -12.72 24.05 -9.56
C LYS A 290 -11.50 24.09 -8.66
N ALA A 291 -11.51 23.42 -7.52
CA ALA A 291 -10.28 23.23 -6.78
C ALA A 291 -9.53 22.08 -7.45
N SER A 292 -8.41 22.36 -8.13
CA SER A 292 -7.34 21.37 -8.21
C SER A 292 -7.01 21.01 -6.77
N GLY A 293 -7.62 19.92 -6.31
CA GLY A 293 -7.76 19.64 -4.90
C GLY A 293 -6.39 19.35 -4.36
N ASP A 294 -5.88 20.29 -3.59
CA ASP A 294 -4.63 20.09 -2.90
C ASP A 294 -4.86 18.99 -1.85
N PHE A 295 -4.34 17.80 -2.16
CA PHE A 295 -4.49 16.57 -1.39
C PHE A 295 -3.38 16.38 -0.35
N GLY A 296 -2.42 17.31 -0.28
CA GLY A 296 -1.30 17.22 0.66
C GLY A 296 -1.71 17.63 2.09
N PRO A 297 -1.01 17.10 3.11
CA PRO A 297 -1.17 17.56 4.49
C PRO A 297 -0.63 18.99 4.66
N LEU A 298 -0.89 19.60 5.82
CA LEU A 298 -0.32 20.89 6.22
C LEU A 298 1.05 20.74 6.87
N ALA A 299 1.27 19.65 7.59
CA ALA A 299 2.53 19.33 8.25
C ALA A 299 2.84 17.84 8.15
N ALA A 300 4.11 17.51 7.93
CA ALA A 300 4.61 16.15 7.97
C ALA A 300 5.99 16.14 8.65
N GLU A 301 6.12 15.32 9.69
CA GLU A 301 7.37 15.11 10.43
C GLU A 301 7.69 13.62 10.49
N GLU A 302 8.66 13.20 9.69
CA GLU A 302 9.21 11.85 9.76
C GLU A 302 10.00 11.70 11.06
N HIS A 303 9.83 10.57 11.74
CA HIS A 303 10.65 10.08 12.85
C HIS A 303 11.29 8.74 12.45
N TRP A 304 12.13 8.18 13.32
CA TRP A 304 12.83 6.93 13.02
C TRP A 304 11.85 5.74 12.87
N ASP A 305 10.84 5.68 13.73
CA ASP A 305 9.94 4.54 13.91
C ASP A 305 8.47 4.87 13.63
N HIS A 306 8.12 6.15 13.48
CA HIS A 306 6.80 6.63 13.06
C HIS A 306 6.90 7.86 12.15
N VAL A 307 5.77 8.34 11.63
CA VAL A 307 5.64 9.65 10.96
C VAL A 307 4.44 10.38 11.53
N ARG A 308 4.58 11.66 11.86
CA ARG A 308 3.48 12.52 12.27
C ARG A 308 3.00 13.30 11.07
N VAL A 309 1.70 13.24 10.78
CA VAL A 309 1.07 13.95 9.67
C VAL A 309 -0.12 14.70 10.24
N ASP A 310 -0.08 16.03 10.12
CA ASP A 310 -1.08 16.92 10.72
C ASP A 310 -1.35 16.57 12.20
N GLY A 311 -2.58 16.15 12.51
CA GLY A 311 -3.00 15.76 13.85
C GLY A 311 -2.64 14.33 14.25
N SER A 312 -2.27 13.46 13.31
CA SER A 312 -2.22 12.01 13.48
C SER A 312 -0.79 11.46 13.40
N VAL A 313 -0.59 10.27 13.98
CA VAL A 313 0.69 9.56 13.99
C VAL A 313 0.51 8.22 13.29
N HIS A 314 1.45 7.88 12.39
CA HIS A 314 1.42 6.65 11.62
C HIS A 314 2.67 5.80 11.81
N ARG A 315 2.48 4.49 11.83
CA ARG A 315 3.57 3.50 11.78
C ARG A 315 3.20 2.43 10.77
N THR A 316 4.14 2.12 9.88
CA THR A 316 3.98 1.12 8.84
C THR A 316 4.94 -0.05 9.04
N TRP A 317 4.41 -1.25 8.87
CA TRP A 317 5.14 -2.51 8.78
C TRP A 317 5.03 -3.08 7.37
N TRP A 318 6.05 -3.82 6.96
CA TRP A 318 5.96 -4.69 5.78
C TRP A 318 5.92 -6.15 6.21
N PHE A 319 5.28 -6.97 5.38
CA PHE A 319 5.10 -8.39 5.61
C PHE A 319 6.40 -9.09 5.21
N ALA A 320 7.27 -9.31 6.18
CA ALA A 320 8.59 -9.89 5.96
C ALA A 320 8.54 -11.38 5.65
N ARG A 321 7.58 -12.08 6.25
CA ARG A 321 7.24 -13.46 5.92
C ARG A 321 5.74 -13.63 5.88
N TRP A 322 5.27 -14.32 4.85
CA TRP A 322 3.92 -14.84 4.71
C TRP A 322 3.81 -16.23 5.36
N PRO A 323 2.59 -16.73 5.62
CA PRO A 323 2.37 -18.09 6.11
C PRO A 323 3.12 -19.12 5.26
N ARG A 324 3.78 -20.08 5.92
CA ARG A 324 4.59 -21.12 5.25
C ARG A 324 3.83 -22.42 4.98
N ARG A 325 2.59 -22.49 5.43
CA ARG A 325 1.68 -23.62 5.27
C ARG A 325 0.50 -23.14 4.44
N GLU A 326 -0.19 -24.07 3.82
CA GLU A 326 -1.50 -23.80 3.24
C GLU A 326 -2.43 -23.25 4.32
N VAL A 327 -3.21 -22.25 3.94
CA VAL A 327 -4.11 -21.50 4.81
C VAL A 327 -5.50 -21.48 4.15
N PRO A 328 -6.58 -21.54 4.93
CA PRO A 328 -7.94 -21.45 4.38
C PRO A 328 -8.19 -20.05 3.81
N ALA A 329 -9.17 -19.89 2.92
CA ALA A 329 -9.47 -18.61 2.27
C ALA A 329 -9.62 -17.41 3.24
N GLY A 330 -10.28 -17.59 4.40
CA GLY A 330 -10.48 -16.55 5.43
C GLY A 330 -9.32 -16.35 6.42
N TRP A 331 -8.11 -16.81 6.13
CA TRP A 331 -7.00 -16.82 7.10
C TRP A 331 -6.57 -15.42 7.60
N LEU A 332 -6.86 -14.36 6.85
CA LEU A 332 -6.49 -12.99 7.19
C LEU A 332 -7.52 -12.28 8.09
N ASP A 333 -8.67 -12.92 8.38
CA ASP A 333 -9.80 -12.30 9.09
C ASP A 333 -9.41 -11.70 10.44
N GLN A 334 -8.54 -12.35 11.20
CA GLN A 334 -8.07 -11.83 12.50
C GLN A 334 -7.30 -10.51 12.35
N LEU A 335 -6.53 -10.34 11.27
CA LEU A 335 -5.80 -9.10 11.00
C LEU A 335 -6.73 -8.02 10.39
N LEU A 336 -7.69 -8.44 9.56
CA LEU A 336 -8.63 -7.52 8.92
C LEU A 336 -9.72 -7.03 9.87
N PHE A 337 -10.21 -7.84 10.82
CA PHE A 337 -11.36 -7.50 11.65
C PHE A 337 -11.04 -7.47 13.16
N GLY A 338 -10.01 -8.21 13.62
CA GLY A 338 -9.73 -8.42 15.04
C GLY A 338 -8.99 -7.27 15.75
N ILE A 339 -8.56 -6.23 15.02
CA ILE A 339 -7.80 -5.11 15.61
C ILE A 339 -8.73 -3.89 15.77
N PRO A 340 -8.92 -3.35 16.99
CA PRO A 340 -9.76 -2.17 17.23
C PRO A 340 -8.98 -0.86 16.98
N ALA A 341 -8.38 -0.71 15.79
CA ALA A 341 -7.57 0.46 15.46
C ALA A 341 -7.84 0.98 14.04
N THR A 342 -7.66 2.28 13.85
CA THR A 342 -7.62 2.85 12.50
C THR A 342 -6.39 2.30 11.79
N ARG A 343 -6.60 1.59 10.68
CA ARG A 343 -5.52 0.94 9.96
C ARG A 343 -5.77 0.90 8.46
N THR A 344 -4.70 0.75 7.71
CA THR A 344 -4.77 0.40 6.30
C THR A 344 -3.93 -0.84 6.06
N VAL A 345 -4.55 -1.90 5.56
CA VAL A 345 -3.83 -3.05 4.98
C VAL A 345 -3.71 -2.81 3.49
N THR A 346 -2.48 -2.77 2.98
CA THR A 346 -2.17 -2.56 1.56
C THR A 346 -1.48 -3.80 1.01
N VAL A 347 -2.01 -4.39 -0.05
CA VAL A 347 -1.30 -5.44 -0.80
C VAL A 347 -1.08 -4.96 -2.22
N VAL A 348 0.19 -4.96 -2.61
CA VAL A 348 0.66 -4.55 -3.93
C VAL A 348 0.97 -5.81 -4.73
N PHE A 349 0.39 -5.93 -5.91
CA PHE A 349 0.71 -6.94 -6.92
C PHE A 349 1.44 -6.29 -8.09
N GLU A 350 2.54 -6.89 -8.53
CA GLU A 350 3.26 -6.54 -9.76
C GLU A 350 3.12 -7.71 -10.76
N PRO A 351 2.39 -7.51 -11.87
CA PRO A 351 2.26 -8.52 -12.92
C PRO A 351 3.60 -8.90 -13.54
N ILE A 352 3.84 -10.20 -13.71
CA ILE A 352 5.02 -10.73 -14.38
C ILE A 352 4.60 -11.26 -15.75
N ALA A 353 5.34 -10.88 -16.80
CA ALA A 353 5.10 -11.39 -18.14
C ALA A 353 5.44 -12.90 -18.22
N PRO A 354 4.64 -13.73 -18.93
CA PRO A 354 4.87 -15.16 -19.02
C PRO A 354 6.30 -15.55 -19.43
N SER A 355 6.85 -14.93 -20.48
CA SER A 355 8.23 -15.20 -20.95
C SER A 355 9.31 -14.85 -19.93
N ARG A 356 9.04 -13.87 -19.04
CA ARG A 356 9.94 -13.55 -17.93
C ARG A 356 9.83 -14.60 -16.83
N SER A 357 8.61 -15.05 -16.54
CA SER A 357 8.31 -16.13 -15.59
C SER A 357 9.06 -17.40 -15.96
N ASP A 358 8.90 -17.85 -17.21
CA ASP A 358 9.56 -19.05 -17.74
C ASP A 358 11.08 -18.96 -17.61
N ARG A 359 11.66 -17.84 -18.05
CA ARG A 359 13.11 -17.61 -17.96
C ARG A 359 13.62 -17.56 -16.51
N ASP A 360 12.85 -16.97 -15.61
CA ASP A 360 13.23 -16.84 -14.20
C ASP A 360 13.17 -18.22 -13.51
N ILE A 361 12.18 -19.08 -13.86
CA ILE A 361 12.12 -20.48 -13.42
C ILE A 361 13.27 -21.29 -14.01
N ASP A 362 13.50 -21.27 -15.32
CA ASP A 362 14.59 -22.00 -15.97
C ASP A 362 15.94 -21.69 -15.30
N LYS A 363 16.19 -20.39 -15.08
CA LYS A 363 17.39 -19.91 -14.41
C LYS A 363 17.47 -20.41 -12.97
N GLU A 364 16.36 -20.39 -12.23
CA GLU A 364 16.34 -20.87 -10.85
C GLU A 364 16.58 -22.39 -10.80
N THR A 365 15.89 -23.18 -11.62
CA THR A 365 16.06 -24.64 -11.75
C THR A 365 17.52 -24.99 -12.02
N VAL A 366 18.12 -24.45 -13.08
CA VAL A 366 19.54 -24.70 -13.42
C VAL A 366 20.47 -24.32 -12.27
N THR A 367 20.22 -23.18 -11.62
CA THR A 367 21.03 -22.73 -10.48
C THR A 367 20.92 -23.70 -9.29
N ARG A 368 19.73 -24.23 -9.01
CA ARG A 368 19.50 -25.16 -7.89
C ARG A 368 20.09 -26.53 -8.17
N GLU A 369 19.93 -27.05 -9.38
CA GLU A 369 20.51 -28.33 -9.81
C GLU A 369 22.03 -28.27 -9.75
N THR A 370 22.64 -27.24 -10.35
CA THR A 370 24.10 -27.06 -10.30
C THR A 370 24.62 -26.98 -8.86
N ASN A 371 23.95 -26.21 -7.99
CA ASN A 371 24.32 -26.12 -6.58
C ASN A 371 24.17 -27.45 -5.82
N ALA A 372 23.16 -28.26 -6.17
CA ALA A 372 22.94 -29.58 -5.58
C ALA A 372 24.02 -30.57 -6.02
N GLU A 373 24.36 -30.59 -7.31
CA GLU A 373 25.43 -31.40 -7.89
C GLU A 373 26.80 -31.04 -7.31
N ASP A 374 27.12 -29.75 -7.22
CA ASP A 374 28.38 -29.27 -6.64
C ASP A 374 28.52 -29.68 -5.17
N ARG A 375 27.43 -29.62 -4.40
CA ARG A 375 27.42 -30.06 -3.00
C ARG A 375 27.58 -31.56 -2.90
N ALA A 376 26.89 -32.33 -3.74
CA ALA A 376 27.02 -33.78 -3.80
C ALA A 376 28.47 -34.19 -4.15
N ARG A 377 29.07 -33.55 -5.17
CA ARG A 377 30.47 -33.78 -5.56
C ARG A 377 31.45 -33.47 -4.42
N ARG A 378 31.20 -32.40 -3.65
CA ARG A 378 32.03 -32.00 -2.49
C ARG A 378 31.73 -32.80 -1.22
N GLY A 379 30.82 -33.78 -1.27
CA GLY A 379 30.42 -34.59 -0.11
C GLY A 379 29.61 -33.85 0.94
N PHE A 380 29.08 -32.66 0.64
CA PHE A 380 28.24 -31.91 1.56
C PHE A 380 26.81 -32.44 1.56
N ARG A 381 26.24 -32.60 2.77
CA ARG A 381 24.82 -32.97 2.93
C ARG A 381 23.90 -31.86 2.42
N ILE A 382 22.99 -32.21 1.51
CA ILE A 382 21.89 -31.34 1.08
C ILE A 382 20.93 -31.12 2.25
N ARG A 383 20.74 -29.85 2.64
CA ARG A 383 19.91 -29.48 3.79
C ARG A 383 18.43 -29.65 3.45
N ALA A 384 17.59 -29.82 4.47
CA ALA A 384 16.14 -29.88 4.28
C ALA A 384 15.58 -28.61 3.61
N ALA A 385 16.15 -27.44 3.94
CA ALA A 385 15.81 -26.17 3.32
C ALA A 385 16.10 -26.14 1.81
N ASP A 386 17.23 -26.71 1.36
CA ASP A 386 17.57 -26.77 -0.06
C ASP A 386 16.59 -27.66 -0.83
N ARG A 387 16.20 -28.81 -0.25
CA ARG A 387 15.19 -29.70 -0.85
C ARG A 387 13.81 -29.06 -0.88
N LYS A 388 13.44 -28.27 0.13
CA LYS A 388 12.17 -27.55 0.15
C LYS A 388 12.16 -26.51 -0.97
N ALA A 389 13.23 -25.72 -1.11
CA ALA A 389 13.35 -24.73 -2.17
C ALA A 389 13.28 -25.37 -3.56
N ALA A 390 13.93 -26.52 -3.78
CA ALA A 390 13.82 -27.25 -5.04
C ALA A 390 12.37 -27.68 -5.34
N ARG A 391 11.66 -28.22 -4.34
CA ARG A 391 10.23 -28.58 -4.50
C ARG A 391 9.34 -27.38 -4.78
N GLU A 392 9.61 -26.23 -4.17
CA GLU A 392 8.87 -24.98 -4.42
C GLU A 392 9.04 -24.51 -5.87
N VAL A 393 10.24 -24.66 -6.44
CA VAL A 393 10.48 -24.35 -7.86
C VAL A 393 9.72 -25.31 -8.78
N THR A 394 9.78 -26.62 -8.51
CA THR A 394 9.02 -27.61 -9.29
C THR A 394 7.51 -27.41 -9.19
N LEU A 395 7.00 -27.03 -8.02
CA LEU A 395 5.58 -26.70 -7.84
C LEU A 395 5.20 -25.50 -8.70
N ARG A 396 5.98 -24.42 -8.63
CA ARG A 396 5.76 -23.20 -9.42
C ARG A 396 5.84 -23.47 -10.93
N GLU A 397 6.75 -24.34 -11.37
CA GLU A 397 6.83 -24.80 -12.76
C GLU A 397 5.56 -25.56 -13.18
N SER A 398 5.04 -26.44 -12.33
CA SER A 398 3.76 -27.12 -12.56
C SER A 398 2.60 -26.12 -12.67
N GLU A 399 2.52 -25.15 -11.75
CA GLU A 399 1.47 -24.13 -11.76
C GLU A 399 1.49 -23.29 -13.04
N LEU A 400 2.67 -22.89 -13.53
CA LEU A 400 2.76 -22.19 -14.82
C LEU A 400 2.30 -23.07 -15.98
N ASN A 401 2.67 -24.36 -15.97
CA ASN A 401 2.22 -25.32 -17.00
C ASN A 401 0.71 -25.55 -16.97
N ASP A 402 0.09 -25.48 -15.78
CA ASP A 402 -1.37 -25.56 -15.58
C ASP A 402 -2.09 -24.27 -16.01
N GLY A 403 -1.35 -23.23 -16.41
CA GLY A 403 -1.88 -21.97 -16.94
C GLY A 403 -2.04 -20.86 -15.89
N TYR A 404 -1.53 -21.06 -14.67
CA TYR A 404 -1.50 -19.98 -13.67
C TYR A 404 -0.52 -18.88 -14.09
N SER A 405 -0.87 -17.65 -13.71
CA SER A 405 -0.05 -16.47 -13.99
C SER A 405 0.70 -16.03 -12.74
N GLU A 406 1.95 -15.60 -12.91
CA GLU A 406 2.76 -15.17 -11.79
C GLU A 406 2.62 -13.67 -11.47
N LEU A 407 2.50 -13.38 -10.18
CA LEU A 407 2.47 -12.04 -9.62
C LEU A 407 3.53 -11.95 -8.52
N ALA A 408 4.36 -10.91 -8.56
CA ALA A 408 5.12 -10.53 -7.38
C ALA A 408 4.22 -9.73 -6.43
N TYR A 409 4.40 -9.88 -5.12
CA TYR A 409 3.55 -9.18 -4.16
C TYR A 409 4.28 -8.74 -2.90
N VAL A 410 3.75 -7.69 -2.27
CA VAL A 410 4.16 -7.25 -0.94
C VAL A 410 2.96 -6.74 -0.16
N GLY A 411 2.92 -7.11 1.13
CA GLY A 411 1.93 -6.65 2.09
C GLY A 411 2.52 -5.56 2.97
N LEU A 412 1.70 -4.56 3.28
CA LEU A 412 1.99 -3.48 4.21
C LEU A 412 0.80 -3.32 5.15
N LEU A 413 1.09 -2.94 6.39
CA LEU A 413 0.07 -2.54 7.36
C LEU A 413 0.50 -1.19 7.92
N THR A 414 -0.34 -0.18 7.79
CA THR A 414 -0.15 1.13 8.41
C THR A 414 -1.18 1.31 9.51
N LEU A 415 -0.72 1.52 10.73
CA LEU A 415 -1.56 1.98 11.84
C LEU A 415 -1.58 3.50 11.89
N THR A 416 -2.73 4.03 12.29
CA THR A 416 -2.93 5.45 12.57
C THR A 416 -3.47 5.62 13.98
N ALA A 417 -2.82 6.45 14.78
CA ALA A 417 -3.18 6.74 16.17
C ALA A 417 -3.16 8.24 16.45
N SER A 418 -3.74 8.62 17.59
CA SER A 418 -3.83 10.02 18.02
C SER A 418 -2.54 10.53 18.69
N SER A 419 -1.74 9.61 19.23
CA SER A 419 -0.51 9.85 19.97
C SER A 419 0.52 8.73 19.71
N VAL A 420 1.77 8.95 20.14
CA VAL A 420 2.83 7.93 20.02
C VAL A 420 2.62 6.80 21.03
N ASP A 421 2.17 7.12 22.26
CA ASP A 421 1.93 6.11 23.30
C ASP A 421 0.84 5.12 22.86
N GLU A 422 -0.27 5.62 22.33
CA GLU A 422 -1.34 4.78 21.76
C GLU A 422 -0.84 3.95 20.57
N LEU A 423 0.05 4.50 19.74
CA LEU A 423 0.64 3.80 18.61
C LEU A 423 1.54 2.63 19.04
N ASP A 424 2.23 2.77 20.17
CA ASP A 424 3.06 1.71 20.75
C ASP A 424 2.20 0.58 21.31
N ASP A 425 1.15 0.89 22.06
CA ASP A 425 0.21 -0.08 22.60
C ASP A 425 -0.49 -0.87 21.48
N LEU A 426 -1.06 -0.17 20.49
CA LEU A 426 -1.72 -0.79 19.34
C LEU A 426 -0.73 -1.54 18.45
N GLY A 427 0.51 -1.06 18.35
CA GLY A 427 1.58 -1.73 17.60
C GLY A 427 1.88 -3.12 18.15
N GLY A 428 1.93 -3.28 19.48
CA GLY A 428 2.10 -4.58 20.12
C GLY A 428 0.96 -5.56 19.80
N ILE A 429 -0.29 -5.07 19.81
CA ILE A 429 -1.48 -5.86 19.45
C ILE A 429 -1.36 -6.33 18.00
N VAL A 430 -1.02 -5.43 17.07
CA VAL A 430 -0.87 -5.76 15.65
C VAL A 430 0.21 -6.81 15.41
N GLU A 431 1.38 -6.66 16.04
CA GLU A 431 2.48 -7.62 15.90
C GLU A 431 2.10 -9.00 16.44
N GLN A 432 1.38 -9.04 17.56
CA GLN A 432 0.87 -10.28 18.14
C GLN A 432 -0.19 -10.95 17.24
N THR A 433 -1.18 -10.19 16.76
CA THR A 433 -2.24 -10.70 15.87
C THR A 433 -1.65 -11.20 14.55
N ALA A 434 -0.68 -10.48 13.97
CA ALA A 434 0.00 -10.91 12.75
C ALA A 434 0.80 -12.21 12.98
N ALA A 435 1.50 -12.33 14.11
CA ALA A 435 2.22 -13.55 14.46
C ALA A 435 1.29 -14.76 14.60
N GLN A 436 0.08 -14.59 15.16
CA GLN A 436 -0.94 -15.64 15.24
C GLN A 436 -1.44 -16.07 13.85
N ALA A 437 -1.55 -15.13 12.91
CA ALA A 437 -1.86 -15.41 11.51
C ALA A 437 -0.67 -15.99 10.71
N GLY A 438 0.48 -16.23 11.33
CA GLY A 438 1.67 -16.75 10.67
C GLY A 438 2.43 -15.71 9.82
N ILE A 439 2.12 -14.42 9.98
CA ILE A 439 2.80 -13.29 9.33
C ILE A 439 3.90 -12.77 10.26
N GLU A 440 5.09 -12.54 9.70
CA GLU A 440 6.12 -11.77 10.40
C GLU A 440 6.11 -10.32 9.90
N LEU A 441 5.77 -9.37 10.78
CA LEU A 441 5.81 -7.95 10.48
C LEU A 441 7.16 -7.36 10.82
N HIS A 442 7.68 -6.51 9.94
CA HIS A 442 8.88 -5.72 10.20
C HIS A 442 8.57 -4.23 10.05
N PRO A 443 8.80 -3.39 11.08
CA PRO A 443 8.62 -1.95 10.94
C PRO A 443 9.56 -1.34 9.91
N LEU A 444 9.04 -0.36 9.16
CA LEU A 444 9.75 0.42 8.14
C LEU A 444 10.59 1.56 8.73
N TYR A 445 11.53 1.22 9.62
CA TYR A 445 12.43 2.20 10.24
C TYR A 445 13.11 3.12 9.21
N ALA A 446 13.10 4.43 9.48
CA ALA A 446 13.57 5.55 8.65
C ALA A 446 12.89 5.71 7.28
N ARG A 447 11.78 5.00 7.05
CA ARG A 447 10.99 5.04 5.81
C ARG A 447 9.50 5.15 6.10
N GLN A 448 9.13 5.61 7.29
CA GLN A 448 7.73 5.67 7.73
C GLN A 448 6.91 6.63 6.88
N ALA A 449 7.52 7.71 6.39
CA ALA A 449 6.83 8.63 5.50
C ALA A 449 6.49 7.97 4.14
N SER A 450 7.34 7.06 3.63
CA SER A 450 7.00 6.27 2.44
C SER A 450 5.96 5.19 2.74
N GLY A 451 5.99 4.60 3.95
CA GLY A 451 4.97 3.66 4.42
C GLY A 451 3.58 4.30 4.48
N TRP A 452 3.47 5.48 5.09
CA TRP A 452 2.25 6.28 5.12
C TRP A 452 1.72 6.59 3.71
N VAL A 453 2.57 7.05 2.78
CA VAL A 453 2.14 7.27 1.39
C VAL A 453 1.64 5.99 0.73
N SER A 454 2.19 4.83 1.09
CA SER A 454 1.74 3.53 0.57
C SER A 454 0.32 3.14 1.03
N SER A 455 -0.13 3.68 2.17
CA SER A 455 -1.53 3.52 2.64
C SER A 455 -2.52 4.50 2.01
N LEU A 456 -2.04 5.51 1.27
CA LEU A 456 -2.90 6.48 0.59
C LEU A 456 -3.31 6.00 -0.81
N PRO A 457 -4.48 6.42 -1.31
CA PRO A 457 -4.96 6.05 -2.63
C PRO A 457 -4.28 6.93 -3.70
N LEU A 458 -2.98 6.75 -3.92
CA LEU A 458 -2.14 7.61 -4.77
C LEU A 458 -1.23 6.83 -5.74
N GLY A 459 -1.36 5.49 -5.83
CA GLY A 459 -0.52 4.67 -6.72
C GLY A 459 0.96 4.55 -6.34
N ARG A 460 1.40 5.17 -5.24
CA ARG A 460 2.76 5.06 -4.69
C ARG A 460 2.84 3.93 -3.66
N THR A 461 3.99 3.26 -3.63
CA THR A 461 4.33 2.27 -2.61
C THR A 461 5.83 2.23 -2.34
N VAL A 462 6.24 1.65 -1.21
CA VAL A 462 7.62 1.33 -0.85
C VAL A 462 8.23 0.19 -1.68
N ALA A 463 7.39 -0.59 -2.36
CA ALA A 463 7.83 -1.66 -3.26
C ALA A 463 8.63 -1.08 -4.43
N ARG A 464 9.84 -1.60 -4.63
CA ARG A 464 10.60 -1.31 -5.85
C ARG A 464 10.23 -2.34 -6.91
N ARG A 465 10.09 -1.86 -8.14
CA ARG A 465 9.79 -2.69 -9.29
C ARG A 465 10.88 -3.73 -9.51
N ILE A 466 10.50 -4.98 -9.79
CA ILE A 466 11.49 -6.02 -10.07
C ILE A 466 12.25 -5.70 -11.36
N GLY A 467 13.56 -5.45 -11.24
CA GLY A 467 14.47 -5.17 -12.37
C GLY A 467 14.92 -3.71 -12.51
N GLN A 468 14.70 -2.87 -11.49
CA GLN A 468 15.25 -1.51 -11.38
C GLN A 468 16.19 -1.33 -10.20
#